data_AF-A0AAD8WJX4-F1
#
_entry.id   AF-A0AAD8WJX4-F1
#
_cell.length_a   1.000
_cell.length_b   1.000
_cell.length_c   1.000
_cell.angle_alpha   90.00
_cell.angle_beta   90.00
_cell.angle_gamma   90.00
#
_symmetry.space_group_name_H-M   'P 1'
#
loop_
_entity.id
_entity.type
_entity.pdbx_description
1 polymer ?
#
loop_
_entity_poly.entity_id
_entity_poly.type
_entity_poly.pdbx_seq_one_letter_code
_entity_poly.pdbx_strand_id
1 'polypeptide(L)'
;MKAKVPAKKSDGKAQALKVAKAVKAGSIKNKSKKIRTSVTFHRPRTLKKPRDPKYPRKSAPGRNKLDQYQILKYPLTTESAMKKIEDNNTLVFIVDLKSDKKMIKAAVKKMYDIQAKKVNTLIRPDGKKKAYVKLTPDYDALDVANKIGII
;
A
#
# COMPACT_ATOMS: atom_id res chain seq x y z
N MET A 1 48.37 -41.38 21.52
CA MET A 1 47.61 -42.40 22.29
C MET A 1 47.53 -41.92 23.74
N LYS A 2 46.33 -41.66 24.29
CA LYS A 2 46.14 -41.28 25.71
C LYS A 2 45.41 -42.42 26.41
N ALA A 3 46.00 -42.96 27.48
CA ALA A 3 45.46 -44.10 28.24
C ALA A 3 44.17 -43.72 28.98
N LYS A 4 43.18 -44.61 28.91
CA LYS A 4 41.86 -44.47 29.55
C LYS A 4 41.91 -45.15 30.93
N VAL A 5 41.75 -44.37 32.01
CA VAL A 5 41.68 -44.87 33.39
C VAL A 5 40.36 -45.65 33.59
N PRO A 6 40.36 -46.84 34.23
CA PRO A 6 39.13 -47.60 34.45
C PRO A 6 38.28 -46.98 35.57
N ALA A 7 37.00 -46.72 35.27
CA ALA A 7 36.04 -46.19 36.24
C ALA A 7 35.75 -47.21 37.36
N LYS A 8 35.79 -46.76 38.63
CA LYS A 8 35.39 -47.55 39.80
C LYS A 8 33.93 -48.03 39.63
N LYS A 9 33.71 -49.34 39.74
CA LYS A 9 32.37 -49.95 39.71
C LYS A 9 31.57 -49.45 40.94
N SER A 10 30.48 -48.74 40.71
CA SER A 10 29.54 -48.31 41.75
C SER A 10 28.85 -49.53 42.39
N ASP A 11 28.64 -49.50 43.70
CA ASP A 11 28.03 -50.59 44.47
C ASP A 11 26.69 -51.06 43.88
N GLY A 12 26.66 -52.30 43.37
CA GLY A 12 25.49 -52.87 42.69
C GLY A 12 24.22 -52.90 43.54
N LYS A 13 24.35 -52.93 44.87
CA LYS A 13 23.21 -52.82 45.81
C LYS A 13 22.54 -51.45 45.76
N ALA A 14 23.31 -50.36 45.67
CA ALA A 14 22.77 -49.01 45.58
C ALA A 14 22.09 -48.77 44.22
N GLN A 15 22.66 -49.35 43.16
CA GLN A 15 22.05 -49.34 41.83
C GLN A 15 20.76 -50.16 41.80
N ALA A 16 20.74 -51.36 42.39
CA ALA A 16 19.55 -52.20 42.48
C ALA A 16 18.42 -51.54 43.28
N LEU A 17 18.72 -50.89 44.41
CA LEU A 17 17.73 -50.17 45.21
C LEU A 17 17.17 -48.93 44.48
N LYS A 18 18.00 -48.22 43.70
CA LYS A 18 17.55 -47.10 42.86
C LYS A 18 16.64 -47.59 41.73
N VAL A 19 17.01 -48.69 41.07
CA VAL A 19 16.18 -49.30 40.02
C VAL A 19 14.86 -49.83 40.61
N ALA A 20 14.89 -50.49 41.77
CA ALA A 20 13.68 -50.98 42.44
C ALA A 20 12.74 -49.84 42.86
N LYS A 21 13.28 -48.71 43.35
CA LYS A 21 12.48 -47.50 43.64
C LYS A 21 11.89 -46.90 42.36
N ALA A 22 12.65 -46.84 41.26
CA ALA A 22 12.17 -46.33 39.98
C ALA A 22 11.08 -47.21 39.35
N VAL A 23 11.19 -48.53 39.50
CA VAL A 23 10.18 -49.50 39.03
C VAL A 23 8.92 -49.45 39.89
N LYS A 24 9.05 -49.38 41.22
CA LYS A 24 7.89 -49.27 42.15
C LYS A 24 7.14 -47.94 42.00
N ALA A 25 7.84 -46.84 41.72
CA ALA A 25 7.21 -45.54 41.55
C ALA A 25 6.34 -45.49 40.27
N GLY A 26 6.64 -46.32 39.28
CA GLY A 26 5.95 -46.35 37.98
C GLY A 26 6.09 -45.04 37.19
N SER A 27 6.16 -45.10 35.86
CA SER A 27 6.05 -43.86 35.07
C SER A 27 4.58 -43.53 34.83
N ILE A 28 3.86 -43.07 35.87
CA ILE A 28 2.53 -42.50 35.66
C ILE A 28 2.74 -41.12 35.03
N LYS A 29 2.83 -41.10 33.69
CA LYS A 29 2.75 -39.85 32.94
C LYS A 29 1.32 -39.35 33.11
N ASN A 30 1.09 -38.47 34.09
CA ASN A 30 -0.15 -37.72 34.20
C ASN A 30 -0.38 -36.98 32.89
N LYS A 31 -1.20 -37.55 32.01
CA LYS A 31 -1.56 -36.90 30.74
C LYS A 31 -2.51 -35.75 31.09
N SER A 32 -1.96 -34.55 31.28
CA SER A 32 -2.76 -33.34 31.38
C SER A 32 -3.53 -33.15 30.07
N LYS A 33 -4.85 -33.28 30.11
CA LYS A 33 -5.71 -32.99 28.96
C LYS A 33 -5.79 -31.48 28.79
N LYS A 34 -5.85 -31.01 27.55
CA LYS A 34 -6.09 -29.59 27.27
C LYS A 34 -7.54 -29.27 27.64
N ILE A 35 -7.73 -28.57 28.77
CA ILE A 35 -9.05 -28.15 29.25
C ILE A 35 -9.62 -27.16 28.23
N ARG A 36 -10.84 -27.41 27.74
CA ARG A 36 -11.59 -26.48 26.91
C ARG A 36 -12.78 -25.98 27.73
N THR A 37 -12.88 -24.67 27.86
CA THR A 37 -13.94 -24.01 28.65
C THR A 37 -15.20 -23.74 27.83
N SER A 38 -15.13 -23.79 26.49
CA SER A 38 -16.28 -23.67 25.59
C SER A 38 -16.83 -25.04 25.19
N VAL A 39 -18.15 -25.17 25.15
CA VAL A 39 -18.85 -26.34 24.60
C VAL A 39 -18.72 -26.38 23.06
N THR A 40 -18.59 -25.21 22.43
CA THR A 40 -18.42 -25.08 20.98
C THR A 40 -16.98 -25.33 20.55
N PHE A 41 -16.81 -26.15 19.51
CA PHE A 41 -15.52 -26.37 18.87
C PHE A 41 -15.22 -25.28 17.84
N HIS A 42 -14.18 -24.47 18.08
CA HIS A 42 -13.70 -23.48 17.12
C HIS A 42 -12.53 -24.03 16.30
N ARG A 43 -12.58 -23.82 14.98
CA ARG A 43 -11.47 -24.18 14.09
C ARG A 43 -10.21 -23.41 14.53
N PRO A 44 -9.07 -24.09 14.79
CA PRO A 44 -7.84 -23.40 15.14
C PRO A 44 -7.39 -22.53 13.96
N ARG A 45 -6.76 -21.40 14.26
CA ARG A 45 -6.13 -20.58 13.22
C ARG A 45 -4.93 -21.36 12.68
N THR A 46 -4.98 -21.68 11.39
CA THR A 46 -3.90 -22.34 10.68
C THR A 46 -3.05 -21.33 9.92
N LEU A 47 -1.80 -21.70 9.64
CA LEU A 47 -0.91 -20.89 8.80
C LEU A 47 -1.46 -20.85 7.37
N LYS A 48 -1.69 -19.64 6.85
CA LYS A 48 -2.02 -19.40 5.44
C LYS A 48 -0.78 -18.88 4.75
N LYS A 49 -0.18 -19.69 3.86
CA LYS A 49 0.98 -19.26 3.07
C LYS A 49 0.58 -18.14 2.10
N PRO A 50 1.44 -17.14 1.85
CA PRO A 50 1.22 -16.18 0.78
C PRO A 50 1.20 -16.89 -0.59
N ARG A 51 0.60 -16.24 -1.59
CA ARG A 51 0.60 -16.76 -2.96
C ARG A 51 2.00 -16.63 -3.56
N ASP A 52 2.56 -17.74 -4.00
CA ASP A 52 3.84 -17.82 -4.71
C ASP A 52 3.63 -18.57 -6.05
N PRO A 53 3.19 -17.89 -7.12
CA PRO A 53 2.89 -18.53 -8.39
C PRO A 53 4.19 -18.87 -9.14
N LYS A 54 4.27 -20.09 -9.69
CA LYS A 54 5.44 -20.57 -10.44
C LYS A 54 5.73 -19.79 -11.74
N TYR A 55 4.71 -19.15 -12.30
CA TYR A 55 4.81 -18.35 -13.51
C TYR A 55 3.90 -17.12 -13.43
N PRO A 56 4.29 -15.99 -14.06
CA PRO A 56 3.44 -14.81 -14.10
C PRO A 56 2.19 -15.07 -14.95
N ARG A 57 1.03 -14.56 -14.52
CA ARG A 57 -0.23 -14.70 -15.28
C ARG A 57 -0.28 -13.88 -16.57
N LYS A 58 0.56 -12.86 -16.67
CA LYS A 58 0.69 -11.98 -17.84
C LYS A 58 2.17 -11.84 -18.13
N SER A 59 2.54 -11.95 -19.40
CA SER A 59 3.94 -11.81 -19.84
C SER A 59 4.48 -10.40 -19.59
N ALA A 60 3.67 -9.37 -19.83
CA ALA A 60 4.02 -7.98 -19.62
C ALA A 60 2.96 -7.23 -18.81
N PRO A 61 3.34 -6.25 -17.98
CA PRO A 61 2.39 -5.33 -17.36
C PRO A 61 1.74 -4.45 -18.42
N GLY A 62 0.46 -4.11 -18.22
CA GLY A 62 -0.25 -3.18 -19.10
C GLY A 62 0.27 -1.75 -18.94
N ARG A 63 0.27 -0.97 -20.04
CA ARG A 63 0.61 0.46 -19.99
C ARG A 63 -0.47 1.28 -19.26
N ASN A 64 -0.05 2.31 -18.55
CA ASN A 64 -0.97 3.31 -18.00
C ASN A 64 -1.59 4.11 -19.15
N LYS A 65 -2.91 4.01 -19.31
CA LYS A 65 -3.66 4.73 -20.36
C LYS A 65 -4.02 6.17 -20.02
N LEU A 66 -3.90 6.54 -18.73
CA LEU A 66 -4.20 7.88 -18.20
C LEU A 66 -2.88 8.56 -17.84
N ASP A 67 -2.21 9.09 -18.85
CA ASP A 67 -1.02 9.91 -18.68
C ASP A 67 -1.39 11.40 -18.55
N GLN A 68 -0.38 12.25 -18.39
CA GLN A 68 -0.53 13.69 -18.15
C GLN A 68 -1.26 14.38 -19.31
N TYR A 69 -0.96 13.96 -20.55
CA TYR A 69 -1.58 14.46 -21.78
C TYR A 69 -3.05 14.07 -21.88
N GLN A 70 -3.41 12.84 -21.49
CA GLN A 70 -4.80 12.41 -21.50
C GLN A 70 -5.61 13.06 -20.37
N ILE A 71 -4.98 13.35 -19.22
CA ILE A 71 -5.62 14.01 -18.08
C ILE A 71 -5.97 15.46 -18.42
N LEU A 72 -5.01 16.24 -18.91
CA LEU A 72 -5.20 17.65 -19.28
C LEU A 72 -5.44 17.76 -20.78
N LYS A 73 -6.72 17.90 -21.19
CA LYS A 73 -7.06 17.89 -22.61
C LYS A 73 -6.78 19.23 -23.27
N TYR A 74 -7.36 20.31 -22.72
CA TYR A 74 -7.16 21.66 -23.23
C TYR A 74 -7.57 22.71 -22.18
N PRO A 75 -6.96 23.91 -22.21
CA PRO A 75 -7.40 25.04 -21.41
C PRO A 75 -8.75 25.56 -21.89
N LEU A 76 -9.58 26.06 -20.97
CA LEU A 76 -10.87 26.65 -21.32
C LEU A 76 -10.72 28.16 -21.52
N THR A 77 -11.02 28.63 -22.73
CA THR A 77 -10.77 30.02 -23.18
C THR A 77 -12.02 30.90 -23.18
N THR A 78 -13.03 30.56 -22.37
CA THR A 78 -14.27 31.36 -22.25
C THR A 78 -14.03 32.64 -21.48
N GLU A 79 -14.79 33.71 -21.73
CA GLU A 79 -14.70 35.00 -21.00
C GLU A 79 -14.68 34.82 -19.47
N SER A 80 -15.59 33.99 -18.95
CA SER A 80 -15.64 33.67 -17.51
C SER A 80 -14.37 32.99 -16.97
N ALA A 81 -13.65 32.27 -17.81
CA ALA A 81 -12.38 31.62 -17.48
C ALA A 81 -11.22 32.61 -17.59
N MET A 82 -11.20 33.49 -18.60
CA MET A 82 -10.20 34.56 -18.73
C MET A 82 -10.22 35.48 -17.51
N LYS A 83 -11.42 35.89 -17.07
CA LYS A 83 -11.60 36.65 -15.83
C LYS A 83 -11.07 35.94 -14.58
N LYS A 84 -11.11 34.61 -14.56
CA LYS A 84 -10.57 33.79 -13.44
C LYS A 84 -9.04 33.71 -13.45
N ILE A 85 -8.40 33.86 -14.61
CA ILE A 85 -6.96 33.94 -14.72
C ILE A 85 -6.49 35.25 -14.08
N GLU A 86 -7.13 36.37 -14.43
CA GLU A 86 -6.85 37.72 -13.93
C GLU A 86 -7.16 37.88 -12.42
N ASP A 87 -8.41 37.67 -12.00
CA ASP A 87 -8.86 38.04 -10.66
C ASP A 87 -8.36 37.10 -9.55
N ASN A 88 -8.21 35.82 -9.87
CA ASN A 88 -8.14 34.76 -8.86
C ASN A 88 -6.84 33.93 -8.90
N ASN A 89 -5.95 34.22 -9.85
CA ASN A 89 -4.77 33.42 -10.15
C ASN A 89 -5.15 31.93 -10.34
N THR A 90 -6.14 31.69 -11.21
CA THR A 90 -6.71 30.36 -11.46
C THR A 90 -6.78 30.03 -12.95
N LEU A 91 -6.15 28.92 -13.33
CA LEU A 91 -6.27 28.36 -14.67
C LEU A 91 -7.45 27.39 -14.75
N VAL A 92 -8.15 27.42 -15.88
CA VAL A 92 -9.31 26.55 -16.10
C VAL A 92 -9.00 25.57 -17.22
N PHE A 93 -9.14 24.28 -16.93
CA PHE A 93 -8.88 23.22 -17.89
C PHE A 93 -10.13 22.35 -18.10
N ILE A 94 -10.26 21.83 -19.31
CA ILE A 94 -11.08 20.64 -19.58
C ILE A 94 -10.20 19.42 -19.41
N VAL A 95 -10.68 18.48 -18.59
CA VAL A 95 -9.93 17.31 -18.16
C VAL A 95 -10.73 16.03 -18.40
N ASP A 96 -10.07 14.88 -18.26
CA ASP A 96 -10.75 13.60 -18.38
C ASP A 96 -11.79 13.35 -17.28
N LEU A 97 -12.87 12.64 -17.62
CA LEU A 97 -13.92 12.28 -16.66
C LEU A 97 -13.40 11.39 -15.53
N LYS A 98 -12.39 10.57 -15.78
CA LYS A 98 -11.82 9.63 -14.79
C LYS A 98 -10.71 10.26 -13.95
N SER A 99 -10.26 11.47 -14.25
CA SER A 99 -9.13 12.07 -13.53
C SER A 99 -9.54 12.64 -12.17
N ASP A 100 -8.76 12.34 -11.14
CA ASP A 100 -8.92 12.88 -9.79
C ASP A 100 -8.18 14.19 -9.59
N LYS A 101 -8.53 14.95 -8.55
CA LYS A 101 -7.87 16.22 -8.18
C LYS A 101 -6.35 16.06 -7.97
N LYS A 102 -5.91 14.94 -7.40
CA LYS A 102 -4.48 14.63 -7.20
C LYS A 102 -3.75 14.40 -8.53
N MET A 103 -4.41 13.70 -9.46
CA MET A 103 -3.86 13.44 -10.80
C MET A 103 -3.75 14.72 -11.61
N ILE A 104 -4.78 15.57 -11.59
CA ILE A 104 -4.77 16.89 -12.24
C ILE A 104 -3.64 17.76 -11.67
N LYS A 105 -3.49 17.78 -10.35
CA LYS A 105 -2.40 18.52 -9.68
C LYS A 105 -1.02 18.07 -10.13
N ALA A 106 -0.82 16.75 -10.23
CA ALA A 106 0.44 16.18 -10.71
C ALA A 106 0.67 16.43 -12.20
N ALA A 107 -0.37 16.36 -13.03
CA ALA A 107 -0.30 16.61 -14.47
C ALA A 107 0.07 18.07 -14.75
N VAL A 108 -0.57 19.04 -14.08
CA VAL A 108 -0.25 20.47 -14.24
C VAL A 108 1.20 20.76 -13.84
N LYS A 109 1.65 20.18 -12.72
CA LYS A 109 3.03 20.31 -12.27
C LYS A 109 4.02 19.75 -13.28
N LYS A 110 3.74 18.61 -13.91
CA LYS A 110 4.66 17.98 -14.86
C LYS A 110 4.65 18.62 -16.25
N MET A 111 3.53 19.16 -16.69
CA MET A 111 3.37 19.71 -18.05
C MET A 111 3.87 21.13 -18.17
N TYR A 112 3.65 21.93 -17.12
CA TYR A 112 3.89 23.37 -17.17
C TYR A 112 4.86 23.85 -16.08
N ASP A 113 5.37 22.95 -15.23
CA ASP A 113 6.25 23.23 -14.09
C ASP A 113 5.63 24.15 -13.02
N ILE A 114 4.30 24.10 -12.86
CA ILE A 114 3.57 24.98 -11.95
C ILE A 114 3.10 24.25 -10.71
N GLN A 115 3.20 24.90 -9.56
CA GLN A 115 2.63 24.39 -8.33
C GLN A 115 1.21 24.93 -8.08
N ALA A 116 0.22 24.04 -8.12
CA ALA A 116 -1.14 24.40 -7.76
C ALA A 116 -1.35 24.41 -6.23
N LYS A 117 -2.03 25.41 -5.70
CA LYS A 117 -2.50 25.48 -4.32
C LYS A 117 -3.66 24.51 -4.10
N LYS A 118 -4.73 24.65 -4.89
CA LYS A 118 -5.97 23.87 -4.79
C LYS A 118 -6.56 23.58 -6.17
N VAL A 119 -7.21 22.43 -6.32
CA VAL A 119 -7.95 22.06 -7.54
C VAL A 119 -9.41 21.81 -7.17
N ASN A 120 -10.31 22.52 -7.86
CA ASN A 120 -11.75 22.28 -7.81
C ASN A 120 -12.19 21.68 -9.15
N THR A 121 -13.15 20.76 -9.13
CA THR A 121 -13.61 20.07 -10.34
C THR A 121 -15.13 20.00 -10.35
N LEU A 122 -15.74 20.14 -11.52
CA LEU A 122 -17.15 19.84 -11.76
C LEU A 122 -17.30 19.03 -13.06
N ILE A 123 -18.39 18.32 -13.21
CA ILE A 123 -18.80 17.72 -14.48
C ILE A 123 -19.78 18.69 -15.14
N ARG A 124 -19.51 19.07 -16.39
CA ARG A 124 -20.42 19.90 -17.19
C ARG A 124 -21.57 19.06 -17.75
N PRO A 125 -22.72 19.67 -18.08
CA PRO A 125 -23.81 18.98 -18.78
C PRO A 125 -23.36 18.34 -20.11
N ASP A 126 -22.32 18.90 -20.75
CA ASP A 126 -21.67 18.36 -21.96
C ASP A 126 -20.92 17.02 -21.75
N GLY A 127 -20.97 16.44 -20.55
CA GLY A 127 -20.25 15.21 -20.21
C GLY A 127 -18.74 15.37 -20.11
N LYS A 128 -18.21 16.60 -20.02
CA LYS A 128 -16.77 16.87 -19.85
C LYS A 128 -16.48 17.40 -18.46
N LYS A 129 -15.38 16.98 -17.83
CA LYS A 129 -14.96 17.50 -16.52
C LYS A 129 -14.24 18.84 -16.71
N LYS A 130 -14.65 19.87 -15.97
CA LYS A 130 -13.99 21.19 -15.88
C LYS A 130 -13.23 21.26 -14.56
N ALA A 131 -11.97 21.68 -14.61
CA ALA A 131 -11.10 21.83 -13.47
C ALA A 131 -10.67 23.29 -13.31
N TYR A 132 -10.92 23.88 -12.14
CA TYR A 132 -10.35 25.15 -11.71
C TYR A 132 -9.10 24.86 -10.89
N VAL A 133 -7.95 25.30 -11.38
CA VAL A 133 -6.63 25.06 -10.80
C VAL A 133 -6.11 26.39 -10.26
N LYS A 134 -6.20 26.57 -8.94
CA LYS A 134 -5.65 27.74 -8.27
C LYS A 134 -4.14 27.56 -8.10
N LEU A 135 -3.36 28.51 -8.58
CA LEU A 135 -1.91 28.47 -8.46
C LEU A 135 -1.46 28.91 -7.06
N THR A 136 -0.20 28.61 -6.75
CA THR A 136 0.48 29.21 -5.60
C THR A 136 0.84 30.66 -5.93
N PRO A 137 0.94 31.55 -4.92
CA PRO A 137 1.23 32.96 -5.17
C PRO A 137 2.61 33.20 -5.79
N ASP A 138 3.49 32.20 -5.78
CA ASP A 138 4.82 32.23 -6.40
C ASP A 138 4.78 32.23 -7.94
N TYR A 139 3.63 31.89 -8.54
CA TYR A 139 3.42 31.84 -9.98
C TYR A 139 2.26 32.74 -10.37
N ASP A 140 2.44 33.54 -11.43
CA ASP A 140 1.35 34.29 -12.04
C ASP A 140 0.65 33.44 -13.11
N ALA A 141 -0.68 33.38 -13.08
CA ALA A 141 -1.48 32.67 -14.06
C ALA A 141 -1.46 33.36 -15.43
N LEU A 142 -1.26 34.68 -15.49
CA LEU A 142 -1.18 35.41 -16.76
C LEU A 142 0.06 35.01 -17.56
N ASP A 143 1.23 35.01 -16.91
CA ASP A 143 2.50 34.59 -17.54
C ASP A 143 2.45 33.15 -18.03
N VAL A 144 1.85 32.27 -17.22
CA VAL A 144 1.63 30.89 -17.62
C VAL A 144 0.69 30.79 -18.82
N ALA A 145 -0.41 31.54 -18.83
CA ALA A 145 -1.38 31.50 -19.93
C ALA A 145 -0.75 31.94 -21.26
N ASN A 146 0.13 32.94 -21.22
CA ASN A 146 0.95 33.38 -22.37
C ASN A 146 1.89 32.27 -22.84
N LYS A 147 2.55 31.57 -21.90
CA LYS A 147 3.42 30.43 -22.23
C LYS A 147 2.67 29.25 -22.84
N ILE A 148 1.41 29.06 -22.47
CA ILE A 148 0.54 28.03 -23.06
C ILE A 148 -0.02 28.49 -24.42
N GLY A 149 -0.10 29.80 -24.66
CA GLY A 149 -0.63 30.38 -25.91
C GLY A 149 -2.16 30.54 -25.91
N ILE A 150 -2.74 30.92 -24.77
CA ILE A 150 -4.19 31.11 -24.61
C ILE A 150 -4.60 32.60 -24.61
N ILE A 151 -3.63 33.48 -24.36
CA ILE A 151 -3.71 34.94 -24.37
C ILE A 151 -2.78 35.46 -25.47
#